data_AF-A0A6A5VPS3-F1
#
_entry.id   AF-A0A6A5VPS3-F1
#
_cell.length_a   1.000
_cell.length_b   1.000
_cell.length_c   1.000
_cell.angle_alpha   90.00
_cell.angle_beta   90.00
_cell.angle_gamma   90.00
#
_symmetry.space_group_name_H-M   'P 1'
#
loop_
_entity.id
_entity.type
_entity.pdbx_description
1 polymer ?
#
loop_
_entity_poly.entity_id
_entity_poly.type
_entity_poly.pdbx_seq_one_letter_code
_entity_poly.pdbx_strand_id
1 'polypeptide(L)'
;MNKEKQDYAEAADEACMQHVSHYSPLVKVVKPRWHTVRFNGSFMRENVYRGPAGAEVDAAWEALGVGYRPIVVPLEEAAKSGLQPHQVQVESVYGGGFLANVEVLHHLHCLNILRKSLAWNYAYYHAQGHPPFSNSDDIIRVHVTHCLDILRQQLMCVPDVGVLGQVWWKSEEMAQPTPFVEFNTEHRCRDFEGVRAWAERHQLPKEEDVDLERFYRMPTRVGDIILSEMP
;
A
#
# COMPACT_ATOMS: atom_id res chain seq x y z
N MET A 1 -28.48 18.25 0.49
CA MET A 1 -28.37 17.63 -0.86
C MET A 1 -29.72 16.99 -1.17
N ASN A 2 -30.26 17.08 -2.39
CA ASN A 2 -31.54 16.45 -2.73
C ASN A 2 -31.38 14.91 -2.71
N LYS A 3 -32.38 14.18 -2.21
CA LYS A 3 -32.36 12.71 -2.04
C LYS A 3 -31.97 11.97 -3.32
N GLU A 4 -32.51 12.39 -4.45
CA GLU A 4 -32.21 11.83 -5.77
C GLU A 4 -30.73 11.95 -6.18
N LYS A 5 -30.05 13.03 -5.80
CA LYS A 5 -28.60 13.19 -6.04
C LYS A 5 -27.77 12.28 -5.15
N GLN A 6 -28.25 12.03 -3.93
CA GLN A 6 -27.58 11.11 -3.01
C GLN A 6 -27.72 9.66 -3.51
N ASP A 7 -28.91 9.26 -3.93
CA ASP A 7 -29.17 7.92 -4.47
C ASP A 7 -28.31 7.64 -5.74
N TYR A 8 -28.15 8.64 -6.61
CA TYR A 8 -27.27 8.52 -7.78
C TYR A 8 -25.79 8.36 -7.40
N ALA A 9 -25.30 9.15 -6.45
CA ALA A 9 -23.91 9.07 -6.00
C ALA A 9 -23.61 7.71 -5.34
N GLU A 10 -24.51 7.21 -4.50
CA GLU A 10 -24.36 5.90 -3.87
C GLU A 10 -24.32 4.77 -4.91
N ALA A 11 -25.17 4.83 -5.94
CA ALA A 11 -25.16 3.85 -7.04
C ALA A 11 -23.87 3.93 -7.87
N ALA A 12 -23.36 5.13 -8.13
CA ALA A 12 -22.10 5.32 -8.84
C ALA A 12 -20.91 4.77 -8.04
N ASP A 13 -20.87 5.02 -6.73
CA ASP A 13 -19.82 4.54 -5.84
C ASP A 13 -19.75 3.01 -5.80
N GLU A 14 -20.90 2.34 -5.73
CA GLU A 14 -21.01 0.89 -5.71
C GLU A 14 -20.59 0.28 -7.06
N ALA A 15 -21.06 0.86 -8.17
CA ALA A 15 -20.63 0.45 -9.51
C ALA A 15 -19.12 0.63 -9.70
N CYS A 16 -18.56 1.73 -9.20
CA CYS A 16 -17.13 1.97 -9.22
C CYS A 16 -16.35 0.93 -8.42
N MET A 17 -16.77 0.61 -7.19
CA MET A 17 -16.08 -0.41 -6.38
C MET A 17 -16.03 -1.77 -7.08
N GLN A 18 -17.14 -2.19 -7.68
CA GLN A 18 -17.17 -3.43 -8.48
C GLN A 18 -16.32 -3.35 -9.75
N HIS A 19 -16.18 -2.16 -10.32
CA HIS A 19 -15.41 -1.94 -11.55
C HIS A 19 -13.91 -1.71 -11.31
N VAL A 20 -13.46 -1.28 -10.14
CA VAL A 20 -12.03 -0.98 -9.92
C VAL A 20 -11.32 -2.02 -9.07
N SER A 21 -12.05 -2.97 -8.51
CA SER A 21 -11.51 -4.05 -7.70
C SER A 21 -11.58 -5.38 -8.44
N HIS A 22 -10.65 -6.30 -8.12
CA HIS A 22 -10.90 -7.72 -8.32
C HIS A 22 -11.98 -8.17 -7.32
N TYR A 23 -12.81 -9.13 -7.71
CA TYR A 23 -13.91 -9.54 -6.85
C TYR A 23 -13.42 -10.22 -5.56
N SER A 24 -14.10 -9.95 -4.45
CA SER A 24 -14.03 -10.74 -3.23
C SER A 24 -15.33 -10.56 -2.44
N PRO A 25 -15.59 -11.32 -1.36
CA PRO A 25 -16.76 -11.09 -0.50
C PRO A 25 -16.83 -9.67 0.06
N LEU A 26 -15.69 -8.97 0.19
CA LEU A 26 -15.65 -7.61 0.72
C LEU A 26 -16.40 -6.60 -0.14
N VAL A 27 -16.44 -6.78 -1.47
CA VAL A 27 -17.14 -5.85 -2.37
C VAL A 27 -18.65 -5.79 -2.15
N LYS A 28 -19.23 -6.79 -1.47
CA LYS A 28 -20.67 -6.83 -1.13
C LYS A 28 -21.01 -6.16 0.20
N VAL A 29 -20.07 -6.21 1.15
CA VAL A 29 -20.33 -5.85 2.55
C VAL A 29 -19.70 -4.52 2.94
N VAL A 30 -18.58 -4.16 2.31
CA VAL A 30 -17.89 -2.91 2.58
C VAL A 30 -18.44 -1.83 1.66
N LYS A 31 -19.03 -0.79 2.26
CA LYS A 31 -19.41 0.41 1.50
C LYS A 31 -18.15 1.19 1.09
N PRO A 32 -18.06 1.67 -0.16
CA PRO A 32 -16.85 2.35 -0.67
C PRO A 32 -16.47 3.59 0.15
N ARG A 33 -17.47 4.37 0.60
CA ARG A 33 -17.31 5.59 1.42
C ARG A 33 -16.16 6.48 0.93
N TRP A 34 -16.14 6.77 -0.37
CA TRP A 34 -15.11 7.61 -0.97
C TRP A 34 -15.11 8.99 -0.31
N HIS A 35 -13.92 9.46 0.07
CA HIS A 35 -13.74 10.76 0.67
C HIS A 35 -12.35 11.29 0.34
N THR A 36 -12.21 12.61 0.31
CA THR A 36 -10.91 13.25 0.16
C THR A 36 -10.27 13.40 1.52
N VAL A 37 -9.07 12.85 1.66
CA VAL A 37 -8.22 13.06 2.82
C VAL A 37 -6.92 13.74 2.37
N ARG A 38 -6.47 14.72 3.15
CA ARG A 38 -5.12 15.27 2.97
C ARG A 38 -4.15 14.39 3.75
N PHE A 39 -3.18 13.83 3.06
CA PHE A 39 -2.13 13.04 3.72
C PHE A 39 -1.31 13.93 4.66
N ASN A 40 -0.98 13.39 5.83
CA ASN A 40 0.05 13.97 6.67
C ASN A 40 1.40 13.48 6.16
N GLY A 41 1.92 14.18 5.15
CA GLY A 41 3.22 13.91 4.56
C GLY A 41 4.33 14.78 5.13
N SER A 42 4.20 15.26 6.37
CA SER A 42 5.17 16.24 6.88
C SER A 42 6.57 15.63 6.93
N PHE A 43 7.57 16.25 6.32
CA PHE A 43 8.86 15.58 6.15
C PHE A 43 9.62 15.46 7.47
N MET A 44 9.84 16.58 8.17
CA MET A 44 10.62 16.58 9.43
C MET A 44 9.81 16.15 10.66
N ARG A 45 8.48 16.19 10.59
CA ARG A 45 7.62 15.92 11.73
C ARG A 45 7.18 14.46 11.76
N GLU A 46 7.75 13.68 12.68
CA GLU A 46 7.37 12.28 12.89
C GLU A 46 5.95 12.15 13.45
N ASN A 47 5.32 11.02 13.16
CA ASN A 47 4.09 10.54 13.79
C ASN A 47 4.35 9.15 14.41
N VAL A 48 3.34 8.57 15.06
CA VAL A 48 3.46 7.30 15.77
C VAL A 48 3.95 6.13 14.89
N TYR A 49 3.75 6.17 13.57
CA TYR A 49 4.18 5.10 12.66
C TYR A 49 5.64 5.20 12.23
N ARG A 50 6.28 6.35 12.50
CA ARG A 50 7.62 6.73 12.02
C ARG A 50 8.70 6.71 13.10
N GLY A 51 8.31 6.48 14.35
CA GLY A 51 9.23 6.46 15.47
C GLY A 51 10.26 5.32 15.39
N PRO A 52 11.32 5.39 16.21
CA PRO A 52 12.29 4.30 16.34
C PRO A 52 11.61 3.00 16.82
N ALA A 53 12.31 1.87 16.66
CA ALA A 53 11.82 0.58 17.14
C ALA A 53 11.45 0.66 18.64
N GLY A 54 10.23 0.27 18.97
CA GLY A 54 9.69 0.40 20.32
C GLY A 54 8.22 -0.02 20.39
N ALA A 55 7.75 -0.29 21.61
CA ALA A 55 6.42 -0.86 21.86
C ALA A 55 5.27 0.00 21.34
N GLU A 56 5.39 1.34 21.39
CA GLU A 56 4.36 2.25 20.90
C GLU A 56 4.20 2.16 19.38
N VAL A 57 5.31 2.20 18.64
CA VAL A 57 5.29 2.09 17.18
C VAL A 57 4.79 0.71 16.77
N ASP A 58 5.25 -0.35 17.43
CA ASP A 58 4.79 -1.71 17.13
C ASP A 58 3.28 -1.86 17.40
N ALA A 59 2.78 -1.35 18.52
CA ALA A 59 1.34 -1.35 18.82
C ALA A 59 0.52 -0.57 17.78
N ALA A 60 1.02 0.57 17.30
CA ALA A 60 0.35 1.34 16.25
C ALA A 60 0.25 0.57 14.94
N TRP A 61 1.31 -0.15 14.54
CA TRP A 61 1.30 -1.00 13.36
C TRP A 61 0.39 -2.23 13.54
N GLU A 62 0.41 -2.89 14.70
CA GLU A 62 -0.51 -4.00 15.01
C GLU A 62 -1.98 -3.57 14.95
N ALA A 63 -2.29 -2.35 15.38
CA ALA A 63 -3.64 -1.78 15.28
C ALA A 63 -4.14 -1.60 13.83
N LEU A 64 -3.25 -1.60 12.84
CA LEU A 64 -3.62 -1.59 11.41
C LEU A 64 -3.97 -2.98 10.86
N GLY A 65 -3.79 -4.04 11.67
CA GLY A 65 -4.11 -5.41 11.29
C GLY A 65 -2.98 -6.15 10.58
N VAL A 66 -1.73 -5.70 10.72
CA VAL A 66 -0.54 -6.36 10.12
C VAL A 66 -0.29 -7.77 10.67
N GLY A 67 -0.88 -8.11 11.81
CA GLY A 67 -0.87 -9.45 12.41
C GLY A 67 -2.18 -10.24 12.25
N TYR A 68 -3.12 -9.79 11.41
CA TYR A 68 -4.41 -10.47 11.28
C TYR A 68 -4.27 -11.85 10.64
N ARG A 69 -5.04 -12.80 11.19
CA ARG A 69 -5.08 -14.19 10.73
C ARG A 69 -5.86 -14.32 9.41
N PRO A 70 -5.66 -15.42 8.67
CA PRO A 70 -6.48 -15.73 7.51
C PRO A 70 -7.98 -15.73 7.84
N ILE A 71 -8.78 -15.27 6.90
CA ILE A 71 -10.23 -15.39 6.87
C ILE A 71 -10.64 -16.69 6.18
N VAL A 72 -11.92 -17.04 6.30
CA VAL A 72 -12.54 -18.13 5.54
C VAL A 72 -13.43 -17.52 4.47
N VAL A 73 -13.13 -17.81 3.20
CA VAL A 73 -13.96 -17.44 2.06
C VAL A 73 -14.97 -18.57 1.79
N PRO A 74 -16.28 -18.28 1.76
CA PRO A 74 -17.30 -19.29 1.47
C PRO A 74 -17.09 -19.97 0.12
N LEU A 75 -17.47 -21.25 0.02
CA LEU A 75 -17.28 -22.07 -1.18
C LEU A 75 -17.92 -21.44 -2.42
N GLU A 76 -19.10 -20.84 -2.26
CA GLU A 76 -19.87 -20.17 -3.32
C GLU A 76 -19.25 -18.86 -3.83
N GLU A 77 -18.30 -18.29 -3.08
CA GLU A 77 -17.58 -17.06 -3.43
C GLU A 77 -16.16 -17.31 -3.93
N ALA A 78 -15.62 -18.51 -3.67
CA ALA A 78 -14.21 -18.83 -3.88
C ALA A 78 -13.76 -18.60 -5.33
N ALA A 79 -14.42 -19.23 -6.30
CA ALA A 79 -14.05 -19.13 -7.71
C ALA A 79 -14.13 -17.70 -8.24
N LYS A 80 -15.12 -16.91 -7.80
CA LYS A 80 -15.24 -15.50 -8.19
C LYS A 80 -14.13 -14.65 -7.60
N SER A 81 -13.59 -15.06 -6.44
CA SER A 81 -12.50 -14.38 -5.75
C SER A 81 -11.11 -14.79 -6.27
N GLY A 82 -11.05 -15.52 -7.40
CA GLY A 82 -9.81 -16.04 -7.97
C GLY A 82 -9.28 -17.32 -7.30
N LEU A 83 -9.96 -17.83 -6.26
CA LEU A 83 -9.51 -19.00 -5.52
C LEU A 83 -9.77 -20.29 -6.29
N GLN A 84 -8.76 -21.17 -6.33
CA GLN A 84 -8.78 -22.40 -7.12
C GLN A 84 -9.16 -23.62 -6.27
N PRO A 85 -9.82 -24.65 -6.84
CA PRO A 85 -10.27 -25.82 -6.08
C PRO A 85 -9.20 -26.58 -5.29
N HIS A 86 -7.94 -26.51 -5.75
CA HIS A 86 -6.80 -27.18 -5.11
C HIS A 86 -6.19 -26.40 -3.93
N GLN A 87 -6.65 -25.16 -3.70
CA GLN A 87 -6.20 -24.37 -2.57
C GLN A 87 -6.75 -24.93 -1.25
N VAL A 88 -6.08 -24.58 -0.15
CA VAL A 88 -6.32 -25.11 1.19
C VAL A 88 -7.73 -24.72 1.65
N GLN A 89 -8.47 -25.72 2.10
CA GLN A 89 -9.83 -25.59 2.60
C GLN A 89 -9.92 -25.95 4.08
N VAL A 90 -10.86 -25.32 4.77
CA VAL A 90 -11.27 -25.69 6.11
C VAL A 90 -12.09 -26.98 6.02
N GLU A 91 -11.88 -27.90 6.95
CA GLU A 91 -12.65 -29.14 6.99
C GLU A 91 -14.15 -28.90 7.23
N SER A 92 -14.98 -29.77 6.65
CA SER A 92 -16.44 -29.61 6.67
C SER A 92 -17.04 -29.58 8.08
N VAL A 93 -16.44 -30.30 9.04
CA VAL A 93 -16.84 -30.29 10.45
C VAL A 93 -16.68 -28.91 11.11
N TYR A 94 -15.86 -28.03 10.54
CA TYR A 94 -15.65 -26.65 10.99
C TYR A 94 -16.33 -25.61 10.07
N GLY A 95 -17.18 -26.04 9.14
CA GLY A 95 -17.97 -25.17 8.27
C GLY A 95 -17.50 -25.05 6.83
N GLY A 96 -16.35 -25.63 6.47
CA GLY A 96 -15.86 -25.57 5.08
C GLY A 96 -15.33 -24.19 4.65
N GLY A 97 -15.01 -24.05 3.37
CA GLY A 97 -14.53 -22.80 2.76
C GLY A 97 -13.00 -22.75 2.61
N PHE A 98 -12.51 -21.69 1.97
CA PHE A 98 -11.08 -21.54 1.64
C PHE A 98 -10.38 -20.61 2.63
N LEU A 99 -9.16 -20.95 3.02
CA LEU A 99 -8.31 -20.04 3.78
C LEU A 99 -7.75 -18.97 2.84
N ALA A 100 -7.91 -17.70 3.22
CA ALA A 100 -7.34 -16.58 2.47
C ALA A 100 -6.96 -15.42 3.39
N ASN A 101 -6.01 -14.58 2.96
CA ASN A 101 -5.73 -13.29 3.59
C ASN A 101 -6.32 -12.16 2.74
N VAL A 102 -6.61 -11.02 3.37
CA VAL A 102 -7.08 -9.81 2.66
C VAL A 102 -5.86 -9.02 2.17
N GLU A 103 -5.88 -8.63 0.90
CA GLU A 103 -4.74 -8.04 0.20
C GLU A 103 -4.19 -6.78 0.90
N VAL A 104 -5.03 -5.78 1.22
CA VAL A 104 -4.53 -4.57 1.92
C VAL A 104 -3.83 -4.86 3.24
N LEU A 105 -4.32 -5.84 4.01
CA LEU A 105 -3.71 -6.22 5.29
C LEU A 105 -2.38 -6.92 5.06
N HIS A 106 -2.28 -7.74 4.02
CA HIS A 106 -1.03 -8.37 3.62
C HIS A 106 -0.01 -7.34 3.09
N HIS A 107 -0.44 -6.35 2.30
CA HIS A 107 0.41 -5.24 1.87
C HIS A 107 0.97 -4.45 3.06
N LEU A 108 0.15 -4.13 4.06
CA LEU A 108 0.59 -3.46 5.28
C LEU A 108 1.52 -4.33 6.13
N HIS A 109 1.28 -5.65 6.19
CA HIS A 109 2.17 -6.63 6.82
C HIS A 109 3.56 -6.62 6.15
N CYS A 110 3.60 -6.71 4.81
CA CYS A 110 4.85 -6.63 4.04
C CYS A 110 5.57 -5.30 4.27
N LEU A 111 4.85 -4.18 4.27
CA LEU A 111 5.44 -2.87 4.55
C LEU A 111 6.02 -2.79 5.97
N ASN A 112 5.38 -3.42 6.97
CA ASN A 112 5.91 -3.50 8.33
C ASN A 112 7.16 -4.40 8.42
N ILE A 113 7.23 -5.49 7.64
CA ILE A 113 8.47 -6.29 7.54
C ILE A 113 9.58 -5.43 6.94
N LEU A 114 9.32 -4.72 5.84
CA LEU A 114 10.30 -3.82 5.24
C LEU A 114 10.79 -2.79 6.27
N ARG A 115 9.87 -2.13 7.00
CA ARG A 115 10.22 -1.23 8.11
C ARG A 115 11.25 -1.84 9.07
N LYS A 116 11.05 -3.09 9.46
CA LYS A 116 11.91 -3.81 10.42
C LYS A 116 13.24 -4.29 9.82
N SER A 117 13.38 -4.31 8.49
CA SER A 117 14.47 -5.00 7.78
C SER A 117 15.35 -4.10 6.88
N LEU A 118 15.11 -2.80 6.83
CA LEU A 118 15.78 -1.85 5.90
C LEU A 118 17.31 -1.78 5.98
N ALA A 119 17.93 -2.27 7.07
CA ALA A 119 19.38 -2.18 7.27
C ALA A 119 20.22 -3.01 6.27
N TRP A 120 19.66 -4.05 5.64
CA TRP A 120 20.44 -5.04 4.88
C TRP A 120 21.16 -4.50 3.64
N ASN A 121 20.63 -3.45 3.00
CA ASN A 121 21.22 -2.85 1.79
C ASN A 121 21.87 -1.48 2.04
N TYR A 122 21.72 -0.95 3.25
CA TYR A 122 22.03 0.45 3.54
C TYR A 122 23.50 0.80 3.28
N ALA A 123 24.43 0.00 3.82
CA ALA A 123 25.86 0.26 3.70
C ALA A 123 26.34 0.33 2.25
N TYR A 124 25.78 -0.52 1.37
CA TYR A 124 26.14 -0.54 -0.05
C TYR A 124 25.71 0.74 -0.77
N TYR A 125 24.44 1.14 -0.66
CA TYR A 125 23.94 2.34 -1.33
C TYR A 125 24.47 3.64 -0.72
N HIS A 126 24.70 3.66 0.59
CA HIS A 126 25.36 4.77 1.26
C HIS A 126 26.79 4.98 0.75
N ALA A 127 27.55 3.90 0.52
CA ALA A 127 28.89 3.97 -0.04
C ALA A 127 28.93 4.51 -1.49
N GLN A 128 27.84 4.40 -2.26
CA GLN A 128 27.76 4.96 -3.61
C GLN A 128 27.59 6.49 -3.61
N GLY A 129 27.05 7.07 -2.54
CA GLY A 129 26.93 8.53 -2.39
C GLY A 129 26.03 9.21 -3.43
N HIS A 130 25.10 8.49 -4.06
CA HIS A 130 24.06 9.10 -4.90
C HIS A 130 22.88 9.58 -4.05
N PRO A 131 22.24 10.73 -4.36
CA PRO A 131 21.02 11.13 -3.68
C PRO A 131 19.93 10.02 -3.71
N PRO A 132 19.20 9.79 -2.61
CA PRO A 132 19.27 10.51 -1.34
C PRO A 132 20.41 10.06 -0.42
N PHE A 133 21.10 8.95 -0.71
CA PHE A 133 22.14 8.32 0.12
C PHE A 133 23.46 9.10 0.25
N SER A 134 23.57 10.26 -0.40
CA SER A 134 24.64 11.25 -0.16
C SER A 134 24.45 12.04 1.14
N ASN A 135 23.26 11.98 1.76
CA ASN A 135 22.96 12.67 3.01
C ASN A 135 23.45 11.89 4.24
N SER A 136 23.55 12.57 5.39
CA SER A 136 23.86 11.93 6.68
C SER A 136 22.82 10.90 7.10
N ASP A 137 23.23 9.89 7.88
CA ASP A 137 22.37 8.83 8.42
C ASP A 137 21.05 9.33 9.04
N ASP A 138 21.08 10.44 9.79
CA ASP A 138 19.87 11.01 10.39
C ASP A 138 18.85 11.46 9.35
N ILE A 139 19.30 12.09 8.27
CA ILE A 139 18.45 12.55 7.17
C ILE A 139 17.96 11.37 6.33
N ILE A 140 18.76 10.31 6.19
CA ILE A 140 18.29 9.09 5.52
C ILE A 140 17.21 8.41 6.35
N ARG A 141 17.38 8.32 7.68
CA ARG A 141 16.37 7.78 8.57
C ARG A 141 15.05 8.54 8.43
N VAL A 142 15.10 9.88 8.40
CA VAL A 142 13.91 10.72 8.17
C VAL A 142 13.29 10.44 6.80
N HIS A 143 14.08 10.40 5.71
CA HIS A 143 13.60 10.06 4.37
C HIS A 143 12.89 8.70 4.33
N VAL A 144 13.55 7.67 4.84
CA VAL A 144 13.07 6.29 4.79
C VAL A 144 11.77 6.14 5.57
N THR A 145 11.71 6.68 6.80
CA THR A 145 10.50 6.63 7.62
C THR A 145 9.37 7.49 7.04
N HIS A 146 9.68 8.63 6.42
CA HIS A 146 8.73 9.43 5.66
C HIS A 146 8.15 8.65 4.48
N CYS A 147 9.00 8.09 3.61
CA CYS A 147 8.57 7.30 2.45
C CYS A 147 7.71 6.09 2.86
N LEU A 148 8.12 5.38 3.91
CA LEU A 148 7.35 4.28 4.49
C LEU A 148 5.94 4.73 4.90
N ASP A 149 5.82 5.88 5.56
CA ASP A 149 4.53 6.40 6.01
C ASP A 149 3.65 6.92 4.86
N ILE A 150 4.25 7.49 3.82
CA ILE A 150 3.54 7.85 2.58
C ILE A 150 2.95 6.61 1.90
N LEU A 151 3.73 5.52 1.80
CA LEU A 151 3.25 4.26 1.24
C LEU A 151 2.16 3.64 2.12
N ARG A 152 2.31 3.66 3.44
CA ARG A 152 1.28 3.21 4.39
C ARG A 152 -0.04 3.98 4.18
N GLN A 153 0.04 5.31 4.08
CA GLN A 153 -1.12 6.15 3.82
C GLN A 153 -1.76 5.84 2.46
N GLN A 154 -0.97 5.56 1.42
CA GLN A 154 -1.50 5.14 0.13
C GLN A 154 -2.25 3.80 0.22
N LEU A 155 -1.62 2.77 0.79
CA LEU A 155 -2.24 1.45 0.94
C LEU A 155 -3.57 1.52 1.70
N MET A 156 -3.69 2.43 2.68
CA MET A 156 -4.95 2.66 3.41
C MET A 156 -5.96 3.53 2.64
N CYS A 157 -5.50 4.39 1.73
CA CYS A 157 -6.35 5.28 0.95
C CYS A 157 -7.01 4.55 -0.23
N VAL A 158 -6.33 3.57 -0.82
CA VAL A 158 -6.84 2.69 -1.87
C VAL A 158 -6.69 1.23 -1.45
N PRO A 159 -7.43 0.79 -0.42
CA PRO A 159 -7.28 -0.56 0.11
C PRO A 159 -7.66 -1.58 -0.94
N ASP A 160 -6.73 -2.49 -1.28
CA ASP A 160 -7.04 -3.65 -2.10
C ASP A 160 -7.93 -4.61 -1.29
N VAL A 161 -9.16 -4.77 -1.78
CA VAL A 161 -10.19 -5.62 -1.18
C VAL A 161 -10.14 -7.06 -1.70
N GLY A 162 -9.19 -7.39 -2.57
CA GLY A 162 -8.94 -8.76 -3.02
C GLY A 162 -8.52 -9.70 -1.88
N VAL A 163 -8.38 -10.97 -2.21
CA VAL A 163 -7.93 -12.01 -1.28
C VAL A 163 -6.87 -12.89 -1.91
N LEU A 164 -5.95 -13.38 -1.09
CA LEU A 164 -4.90 -14.31 -1.48
C LEU A 164 -5.03 -15.63 -0.71
N GLY A 165 -5.14 -16.73 -1.45
CA GLY A 165 -5.38 -18.05 -0.89
C GLY A 165 -4.11 -18.74 -0.39
N GLN A 166 -4.26 -20.00 0.03
CA GLN A 166 -3.14 -20.85 0.41
C GLN A 166 -3.11 -22.12 -0.44
N VAL A 167 -1.92 -22.61 -0.72
CA VAL A 167 -1.66 -23.89 -1.39
C VAL A 167 -0.94 -24.84 -0.45
N TRP A 168 -1.05 -26.14 -0.72
CA TRP A 168 -0.23 -27.13 -0.03
C TRP A 168 1.18 -27.13 -0.61
N TRP A 169 2.16 -26.85 0.23
CA TRP A 169 3.57 -26.93 -0.13
C TRP A 169 4.28 -28.04 0.66
N LYS A 170 5.19 -28.75 -0.02
CA LYS A 170 6.01 -29.79 0.59
C LYS A 170 7.40 -29.80 -0.04
N SER A 171 8.44 -29.64 0.77
CA SER A 171 9.83 -29.95 0.39
C SER A 171 10.13 -31.43 0.62
N GLU A 172 11.22 -31.93 0.01
CA GLU A 172 11.64 -33.32 0.13
C GLU A 172 11.93 -33.75 1.58
N GLU A 173 12.35 -32.81 2.43
CA GLU A 173 12.72 -33.05 3.83
C GLU A 173 11.51 -33.12 4.79
N MET A 174 10.34 -32.67 4.35
CA MET A 174 9.15 -32.62 5.22
C MET A 174 8.36 -33.93 5.17
N ALA A 175 7.88 -34.38 6.33
CA ALA A 175 7.03 -35.57 6.42
C ALA A 175 5.63 -35.33 5.82
N GLN A 176 5.05 -34.16 6.07
CA GLN A 176 3.70 -33.78 5.65
C GLN A 176 3.70 -32.43 4.93
N PRO A 177 2.75 -32.18 4.00
CA PRO A 177 2.59 -30.86 3.41
C PRO A 177 2.12 -29.85 4.47
N THR A 178 2.46 -28.58 4.26
CA THR A 178 2.00 -27.46 5.07
C THR A 178 1.28 -26.43 4.19
N PRO A 179 0.29 -25.69 4.71
CA PRO A 179 -0.26 -24.56 3.99
C PRO A 179 0.83 -23.50 3.78
N PHE A 180 0.89 -22.94 2.58
CA PHE A 180 1.73 -21.81 2.23
C PHE A 180 0.90 -20.81 1.44
N VAL A 181 1.19 -19.53 1.60
CA VAL A 181 0.45 -18.46 0.95
C VAL A 181 0.78 -18.43 -0.55
N GLU A 182 -0.25 -18.38 -1.39
CA GLU A 182 -0.08 -18.21 -2.83
C GLU A 182 -0.15 -16.72 -3.17
N PHE A 183 0.97 -16.16 -3.61
CA PHE A 183 1.10 -14.73 -3.91
C PHE A 183 0.80 -14.38 -5.37
N ASN A 184 0.63 -15.37 -6.25
CA ASN A 184 0.23 -15.15 -7.63
C ASN A 184 -1.29 -14.99 -7.71
N THR A 185 -1.78 -13.80 -7.38
CA THR A 185 -3.21 -13.45 -7.39
C THR A 185 -3.58 -12.50 -8.53
N GLU A 186 -4.88 -12.41 -8.80
CA GLU A 186 -5.43 -11.53 -9.83
C GLU A 186 -5.71 -10.15 -9.24
N HIS A 187 -5.30 -9.09 -9.94
CA HIS A 187 -5.56 -7.70 -9.54
C HIS A 187 -6.13 -6.89 -10.71
N ARG A 188 -6.90 -5.86 -10.37
CA ARG A 188 -7.43 -4.90 -11.34
C ARG A 188 -6.58 -3.63 -11.36
N CYS A 189 -5.59 -3.62 -12.23
CA CYS A 189 -4.60 -2.54 -12.30
C CYS A 189 -5.05 -1.38 -13.19
N ARG A 190 -4.55 -0.19 -12.88
CA ARG A 190 -4.58 0.97 -13.79
C ARG A 190 -3.42 0.87 -14.78
N ASP A 191 -3.52 1.58 -15.90
CA ASP A 191 -2.47 1.61 -16.93
C ASP A 191 -1.19 2.29 -16.42
N PHE A 192 -0.31 1.50 -15.81
CA PHE A 192 0.98 1.96 -15.29
C PHE A 192 1.88 2.48 -16.40
N GLU A 193 1.92 1.81 -17.55
CA GLU A 193 2.78 2.21 -18.66
C GLU A 193 2.32 3.52 -19.29
N GLY A 194 1.00 3.72 -19.44
CA GLY A 194 0.44 4.99 -19.87
C GLY A 194 0.83 6.14 -18.95
N VAL A 195 0.76 5.94 -17.62
CA VAL A 195 1.18 6.94 -16.63
C VAL A 195 2.70 7.18 -16.70
N ARG A 196 3.51 6.13 -16.75
CA ARG A 196 4.98 6.21 -16.83
C ARG A 196 5.42 6.96 -18.09
N ALA A 197 4.88 6.60 -19.25
CA ALA A 197 5.20 7.22 -20.52
C ALA A 197 4.72 8.68 -20.58
N TRP A 198 3.58 9.00 -19.96
CA TRP A 198 3.18 10.39 -19.80
C TRP A 198 4.20 11.16 -18.96
N ALA A 199 4.60 10.65 -17.79
CA ALA A 199 5.57 11.32 -16.93
C ALA A 199 6.94 11.52 -17.61
N GLU A 200 7.45 10.51 -18.30
CA GLU A 200 8.72 10.57 -19.04
C GLU A 200 8.75 11.70 -20.08
N ARG A 201 7.65 11.89 -20.85
CA ARG A 201 7.57 12.96 -21.86
C ARG A 201 7.38 14.36 -21.28
N HIS A 202 7.02 14.46 -20.00
CA HIS A 202 6.71 15.74 -19.34
C HIS A 202 7.75 16.09 -18.27
N GLN A 203 8.94 15.48 -18.32
CA GLN A 203 10.04 15.86 -17.45
C GLN A 203 10.48 17.31 -17.72
N LEU A 204 10.97 17.96 -16.67
CA LEU A 204 11.70 19.22 -16.83
C LEU A 204 12.91 18.98 -17.75
N PRO A 205 13.38 20.01 -18.46
CA PRO A 205 14.68 19.93 -19.13
C PRO A 205 15.76 19.53 -18.13
N LYS A 206 16.84 18.92 -18.63
CA LYS A 206 17.95 18.56 -17.75
C LYS A 206 18.55 19.82 -17.15
N GLU A 207 19.11 19.69 -15.95
CA GLU A 207 19.73 20.81 -15.25
C GLU A 207 20.86 21.46 -16.07
N GLU A 208 21.60 20.67 -16.85
CA GLU A 208 22.65 21.13 -17.77
C GLU A 208 22.13 21.99 -18.94
N ASP A 209 20.84 21.87 -19.27
CA ASP A 209 20.20 22.58 -20.38
C ASP A 209 19.54 23.90 -19.95
N VAL A 210 19.58 24.26 -18.65
CA VAL A 210 18.92 25.45 -18.12
C VAL A 210 19.82 26.28 -17.21
N ASP A 211 19.57 27.60 -17.21
CA ASP A 211 20.14 28.50 -16.21
C ASP A 211 19.35 28.38 -14.89
N LEU A 212 19.87 27.57 -13.96
CA LEU A 212 19.23 27.29 -12.68
C LEU A 212 18.95 28.53 -11.83
N GLU A 213 19.74 29.61 -11.98
CA GLU A 213 19.51 30.86 -11.25
C GLU A 213 18.25 31.60 -11.71
N ARG A 214 17.80 31.32 -12.94
CA ARG A 214 16.63 31.95 -13.57
C ARG A 214 15.50 30.98 -13.87
N PHE A 215 15.73 29.68 -13.70
CA PHE A 215 14.78 28.64 -14.01
C PHE A 215 13.54 28.71 -13.11
N TYR A 216 13.76 28.87 -11.80
CA TYR A 216 12.68 29.01 -10.84
C TYR A 216 12.24 30.46 -10.67
N ARG A 217 10.93 30.68 -10.71
CA ARG A 217 10.35 31.96 -10.35
C ARG A 217 10.41 32.15 -8.83
N MET A 218 11.23 33.09 -8.38
CA MET A 218 11.31 33.43 -6.96
C MET A 218 10.00 34.05 -6.41
N PRO A 219 9.63 33.73 -5.15
CA PRO A 219 8.39 34.17 -4.52
C PRO A 219 8.49 35.65 -4.08
N THR A 220 8.25 36.56 -5.03
CA THR A 220 8.40 38.02 -4.86
C THR A 220 7.07 38.78 -4.92
N ARG A 221 5.95 38.07 -5.15
CA ARG A 221 4.61 38.68 -5.26
C ARG A 221 3.94 38.75 -3.90
N VAL A 222 3.09 39.77 -3.73
CA VAL A 222 2.18 39.86 -2.59
C VAL A 222 1.23 38.66 -2.61
N GLY A 223 1.27 37.86 -1.54
CA GLY A 223 0.49 36.62 -1.41
C GLY A 223 1.28 35.34 -1.70
N ASP A 224 2.54 35.43 -2.15
CA ASP A 224 3.41 34.25 -2.21
C ASP A 224 3.63 33.72 -0.78
N ILE A 225 3.44 32.40 -0.61
CA ILE A 225 3.60 31.73 0.67
C ILE A 225 5.00 31.14 0.73
N ILE A 226 5.79 31.60 1.71
CA ILE A 226 7.08 31.01 2.06
C ILE A 226 6.88 30.29 3.39
N LEU A 227 7.05 28.97 3.38
CA LEU A 227 6.96 28.17 4.59
C LEU A 227 8.20 28.41 5.45
N SER A 228 8.00 28.68 6.74
CA SER A 228 9.09 28.85 7.70
C SER A 228 9.76 27.54 8.11
N GLU A 229 9.14 26.42 7.78
CA GLU A 229 9.59 25.07 8.08
C GLU A 229 9.39 24.17 6.85
N MET A 230 10.23 23.14 6.72
CA MET A 230 10.06 22.15 5.65
C MET A 230 8.76 21.39 5.88
N PRO A 231 7.83 21.42 4.90
CA PRO A 231 6.49 20.90 5.09
C PRO A 231 6.47 19.43 5.47
#